data_AF-A0AB74VHX4-F1
#
_entry.id   AF-A0AB74VHX4-F1
#
_cell.length_a   1.000
_cell.length_b   1.000
_cell.length_c   1.000
_cell.angle_alpha   90.00
_cell.angle_beta   90.00
_cell.angle_gamma   90.00
#
_symmetry.space_group_name_H-M   'P 1'
#
loop_
_entity.id
_entity.type
_entity.pdbx_description
1 polymer ?
#
loop_
_entity_poly.entity_id
_entity_poly.type
_entity_poly.pdbx_seq_one_letter_code
_entity_poly.pdbx_strand_id
1 'polypeptide(L)' 'MLSEYLKILRIKEKLTQKDVADKLGIATNSYTKKENGINPFNVDELKEIKKIFNIGDLEFVQIFFN' A
#
# COMPACT_ATOMS: atom_id res chain seq x y z
N MET A 1 5.26 9.46 6.78
CA MET A 1 5.88 9.45 5.43
C MET A 1 5.27 8.35 4.56
N LEU A 2 5.79 7.11 4.57
CA LEU A 2 5.25 6.02 3.72
C LEU A 2 3.78 5.68 4.01
N SER A 3 3.43 5.55 5.30
CA SER A 3 2.08 5.25 5.77
C SER A 3 1.03 6.30 5.36
N GLU A 4 1.40 7.57 5.41
CA GLU A 4 0.55 8.69 5.04
C GLU A 4 0.31 8.74 3.54
N TYR A 5 1.36 8.50 2.74
CA TYR A 5 1.26 8.49 1.29
C TYR A 5 0.38 7.33 0.78
N LEU A 6 0.56 6.12 1.32
CA LEU A 6 -0.27 4.96 0.96
C LEU A 6 -1.75 5.21 1.29
N LYS A 7 -2.02 5.82 2.44
CA LYS A 7 -3.37 6.23 2.83
C LYS A 7 -3.96 7.27 1.86
N ILE A 8 -3.17 8.23 1.38
CA ILE A 8 -3.59 9.22 0.38
C ILE A 8 -3.98 8.53 -0.93
N LEU A 9 -3.13 7.64 -1.45
CA LEU A 9 -3.43 6.87 -2.67
C LEU A 9 -4.73 6.07 -2.53
N ARG A 10 -4.88 5.37 -1.40
CA ARG A 10 -6.08 4.60 -1.12
C ARG A 10 -7.35 5.45 -1.13
N ILE A 11 -7.29 6.65 -0.53
CA ILE A 11 -8.41 7.59 -0.51
C ILE A 11 -8.69 8.17 -1.91
N LYS A 12 -7.66 8.48 -2.70
CA LYS A 12 -7.81 8.94 -4.09
C LYS A 12 -8.56 7.93 -4.96
N GLU A 13 -8.25 6.65 -4.79
CA GLU A 13 -8.93 5.53 -5.47
C GLU A 13 -10.29 5.16 -4.83
N LYS A 14 -10.73 5.89 -3.79
CA LYS A 14 -11.98 5.63 -3.04
C LYS A 14 -12.06 4.22 -2.45
N LEU A 15 -10.91 3.65 -2.07
CA LEU A 15 -10.82 2.31 -1.49
C LEU A 15 -10.81 2.38 0.05
N THR A 16 -11.42 1.40 0.69
CA THR A 16 -11.28 1.14 2.13
C THR A 16 -10.04 0.30 2.39
N GLN A 17 -9.60 0.24 3.65
CA GLN A 17 -8.53 -0.69 4.05
C GLN A 17 -8.90 -2.15 3.76
N LYS A 18 -10.19 -2.49 3.84
CA LYS A 18 -10.69 -3.81 3.48
C LYS A 18 -10.52 -4.08 1.99
N ASP A 19 -10.87 -3.12 1.13
CA ASP A 19 -10.79 -3.32 -0.33
C ASP A 19 -9.34 -3.57 -0.79
N VAL A 20 -8.37 -2.86 -0.20
CA VAL A 20 -6.95 -3.10 -0.51
C VAL A 20 -6.48 -4.44 0.04
N ALA A 21 -6.90 -4.82 1.25
CA ALA A 21 -6.58 -6.12 1.82
C ALA A 21 -7.13 -7.28 0.97
N ASP A 22 -8.37 -7.15 0.48
CA ASP A 22 -9.00 -8.12 -0.41
C ASP A 22 -8.23 -8.23 -1.75
N LYS A 23 -7.81 -7.10 -2.33
CA LYS A 23 -6.98 -7.07 -3.56
C LYS A 23 -5.60 -7.71 -3.36
N LEU A 24 -5.04 -7.60 -2.16
CA LEU A 24 -3.76 -8.21 -1.79
C LEU A 24 -3.87 -9.66 -1.33
N GLY A 25 -5.09 -10.18 -1.12
CA GLY A 25 -5.31 -11.53 -0.59
C GLY A 25 -4.84 -11.70 0.85
N ILE A 26 -4.86 -10.63 1.67
CA ILE A 26 -4.44 -10.65 3.08
C ILE A 26 -5.58 -10.24 4.01
N ALA A 27 -5.47 -10.57 5.30
CA ALA A 27 -6.44 -10.11 6.28
C ALA A 27 -6.43 -8.58 6.43
N THR A 28 -7.60 -7.95 6.59
CA THR A 28 -7.73 -6.49 6.77
C THR A 28 -6.84 -5.95 7.88
N ASN A 29 -6.78 -6.63 9.03
CA ASN A 29 -5.93 -6.22 10.15
C ASN A 29 -4.42 -6.25 9.78
N SER A 30 -4.01 -7.20 8.92
CA SER A 30 -2.64 -7.25 8.40
C SER A 30 -2.36 -6.01 7.56
N TYR A 31 -3.24 -5.68 6.62
CA TYR A 31 -3.12 -4.47 5.80
C TYR A 31 -3.14 -3.20 6.66
N THR A 32 -4.06 -3.06 7.62
CA THR A 32 -4.16 -1.90 8.51
C THR A 32 -2.86 -1.66 9.29
N LYS A 33 -2.26 -2.73 9.84
CA LYS A 33 -0.96 -2.62 10.53
C LYS A 33 0.15 -2.19 9.58
N LYS A 34 0.15 -2.70 8.34
CA LYS A 34 1.15 -2.34 7.33
C LYS A 34 0.99 -0.90 6.82
N GLU A 35 -0.23 -0.48 6.49
CA GLU A 35 -0.54 0.91 6.12
C GLU A 35 -0.18 1.88 7.24
N ASN A 36 -0.34 1.49 8.50
CA ASN A 36 0.05 2.32 9.65
C ASN A 36 1.55 2.27 9.99
N GLY A 37 2.36 1.53 9.21
CA GLY A 37 3.81 1.41 9.42
C GLY A 37 4.23 0.52 10.60
N ILE A 38 3.29 -0.24 11.18
CA ILE A 38 3.58 -1.18 12.27
C ILE A 38 4.33 -2.41 11.73
N ASN A 39 3.92 -2.90 10.56
CA ASN A 39 4.54 -4.05 9.90
C ASN A 39 5.02 -3.67 8.49
N PRO A 40 6.16 -4.18 8.00
CA PRO A 40 6.59 -3.93 6.63
C PRO A 40 5.74 -4.72 5.62
N PHE A 41 5.67 -4.22 4.39
CA PHE A 41 5.20 -5.00 3.24
C PHE A 41 6.32 -5.91 2.72
N ASN A 42 5.96 -7.10 2.24
CA ASN A 42 6.90 -7.96 1.52
C ASN A 42 6.99 -7.56 0.04
N VAL A 43 7.96 -8.14 -0.67
CA VAL A 43 8.23 -7.79 -2.07
C VAL A 43 7.04 -8.04 -3.00
N ASP A 44 6.26 -9.10 -2.77
CA ASP A 44 5.11 -9.41 -3.63
C ASP A 44 3.91 -8.51 -3.34
N GLU A 45 3.65 -8.20 -2.07
CA GLU A 45 2.66 -7.18 -1.67
C GLU A 45 3.00 -5.81 -2.27
N LEU A 46 4.28 -5.44 -2.29
CA LEU A 46 4.75 -4.19 -2.89
C LEU A 46 4.53 -4.15 -4.42
N LYS A 47 4.75 -5.27 -5.13
CA LYS A 47 4.45 -5.37 -6.57
C LYS A 47 2.96 -5.20 -6.83
N GLU A 48 2.10 -5.79 -6.01
CA GLU A 48 0.64 -5.64 -6.16
C GLU A 48 0.17 -4.23 -5.80
N ILE A 49 0.72 -3.61 -4.75
CA ILE A 49 0.45 -2.20 -4.41
C ILE A 49 0.79 -1.28 -5.60
N LYS A 50 1.95 -1.49 -6.24
CA LYS A 50 2.34 -0.72 -7.43
C LYS A 50 1.29 -0.83 -8.54
N LYS A 51 0.72 -2.03 -8.75
CA LYS A 51 -0.34 -2.26 -9.74
C LYS A 51 -1.68 -1.62 -9.33
N ILE A 52 -2.09 -1.79 -8.07
CA ILE A 52 -3.38 -1.29 -7.55
C ILE A 52 -3.46 0.23 -7.69
N PHE A 53 -2.37 0.93 -7.39
CA PHE A 53 -2.34 2.40 -7.41
C PHE A 53 -1.64 2.99 -8.65
N ASN A 54 -1.27 2.15 -9.62
CA ASN A 54 -0.58 2.55 -10.85
C ASN A 54 0.63 3.48 -10.61
N ILE A 55 1.48 3.11 -9.65
CA ILE A 55 2.63 3.92 -9.23
C ILE A 55 3.78 3.72 -10.24
N GLY A 56 4.35 4.82 -10.73
CA GLY A 56 5.52 4.78 -11.62
C GLY A 56 6.79 4.34 -10.89
N ASP A 57 7.78 3.79 -11.60
CA ASP A 57 9.03 3.28 -10.99
C ASP A 57 9.79 4.34 -10.18
N LEU A 58 9.91 5.57 -10.70
CA LEU A 58 10.59 6.67 -10.02
C LEU A 58 9.88 7.05 -8.71
N GLU A 59 8.55 7.15 -8.77
CA GLU A 59 7.72 7.47 -7.61
C GLU A 59 7.80 6.35 -6.56
N PHE A 60 7.73 5.08 -6.99
CA PHE A 60 7.86 3.92 -6.13
C PHE A 60 9.21 3.89 -5.37
N VAL A 61 10.33 4.17 -6.04
CA VAL A 61 11.64 4.24 -5.39
C VAL A 61 11.67 5.36 -4.33
N GLN A 62 11.11 6.53 -4.64
CA GLN A 62 11.06 7.65 -3.69
C GLN A 62 10.19 7.37 -2.45
N ILE A 63 9.13 6.57 -2.60
CA ILE A 63 8.20 6.27 -1.52
C ILE A 63 8.74 5.17 -0.59
N PHE A 64 9.37 4.14 -1.16
CA PHE A 64 9.73 2.92 -0.44
C PHE A 64 11.22 2.79 -0.11
N PHE A 65 12.11 3.59 -0.71
CA PHE A 65 13.57 3.45 -0.56
C PHE A 65 14.32 4.76 -0.21
N ASN A 66 13.61 5.86 0.07
CA ASN A 66 14.14 7.10 0.67
C ASN A 66 13.60 7.27 2.08
#